data_AF-A0A3D5TLT7-F1
#
_entry.id   AF-A0A3D5TLT7-F1
#
_cell.length_a   1.000
_cell.length_b   1.000
_cell.length_c   1.000
_cell.angle_alpha   90.00
_cell.angle_beta   90.00
_cell.angle_gamma   90.00
#
_symmetry.space_group_name_H-M   'P 1'
#
loop_
_entity.id
_entity.type
_entity.pdbx_description
1 polymer ?
#
loop_
_entity_poly.entity_id
_entity_poly.type
_entity_poly.pdbx_seq_one_letter_code
_entity_poly.pdbx_strand_id
1 'polypeptide(L)'
;MKKLISVILCFAVLVGVLAFAGCKKNNDGQDTTADGSTAAPAVSTEPETSTAESTTTKPAAKPAQAQVSPAPTTGAHIVTLPAASATEKPNAASSTGWNGTGTYKVGSGSGQLRPGEYYIVKNSSKSSVYVWNGKMKDDSGEPLACEITLDGKTHTLVTVESGYVLYISGCKFISASVEHPKAVNGKYAPGTYKIGRDIPKDEYIVKRISGLYCGLGFKKSIDPYVQNVANDFEMFDVSTYYTLSKDGYVEITGCEFYDADSCSMASIGCDGTTPAMYKVGKDIKAGTYTITPDGSGKSYYAVASSPEAVEPAQLKKATNVTVSDGEYVYFFRATMKYCKNPNSGLDPDATLPQE
;
A
#
# COMPACT_ATOMS: atom_id res chain seq x y z
N MET A 1 15.96 -8.94 -49.05
CA MET A 1 14.87 -8.42 -49.91
C MET A 1 13.76 -9.47 -50.01
N LYS A 2 12.49 -9.02 -49.94
CA LYS A 2 11.21 -9.76 -50.13
C LYS A 2 10.80 -10.67 -48.94
N LYS A 3 9.83 -10.27 -48.09
CA LYS A 3 8.34 -10.20 -48.23
C LYS A 3 7.67 -11.58 -48.24
N LEU A 4 6.76 -11.82 -47.28
CA LEU A 4 5.48 -12.58 -47.35
C LEU A 4 4.85 -12.53 -45.93
N ILE A 5 3.71 -11.86 -45.62
CA ILE A 5 2.28 -12.04 -46.00
C ILE A 5 1.47 -12.73 -44.87
N SER A 6 0.37 -12.06 -44.46
CA SER A 6 -0.94 -12.58 -43.98
C SER A 6 -0.94 -13.40 -42.67
N VAL A 7 -1.92 -13.29 -41.74
CA VAL A 7 -3.37 -13.36 -41.92
C VAL A 7 -4.07 -12.67 -40.74
N ILE A 8 -5.03 -11.80 -41.08
CA ILE A 8 -6.11 -11.31 -40.22
C ILE A 8 -7.15 -12.43 -40.11
N LEU A 9 -7.56 -12.79 -38.90
CA LEU A 9 -8.75 -13.61 -38.67
C LEU A 9 -9.66 -12.91 -37.66
N CYS A 10 -10.68 -12.26 -38.20
CA CYS A 10 -11.89 -11.86 -37.48
C CYS A 10 -12.70 -13.11 -37.11
N PHE A 11 -13.09 -13.25 -35.85
CA PHE A 11 -14.26 -14.03 -35.49
C PHE A 11 -15.27 -13.15 -34.76
N ALA A 12 -16.47 -13.16 -35.32
CA ALA A 12 -17.59 -12.30 -35.01
C ALA A 12 -18.33 -12.72 -33.74
N VAL A 13 -18.80 -11.70 -33.02
CA VAL A 13 -20.13 -11.53 -32.41
C VAL A 13 -21.02 -12.78 -32.35
N LEU A 14 -21.35 -13.20 -31.12
CA LEU A 14 -22.63 -13.83 -30.83
C LEU A 14 -23.31 -13.09 -29.67
N VAL A 15 -24.42 -12.43 -30.01
CA VAL A 15 -25.36 -11.77 -29.11
C VAL A 15 -26.25 -12.84 -28.49
N GLY A 16 -26.25 -12.95 -27.16
CA GLY A 16 -27.17 -13.77 -26.38
C GLY A 16 -28.00 -12.89 -25.45
N VAL A 17 -29.23 -12.60 -25.88
CA VAL A 17 -30.29 -11.93 -25.12
C VAL A 17 -30.65 -12.77 -23.88
N LEU A 18 -30.59 -12.19 -22.68
CA LEU A 18 -31.29 -12.72 -21.51
C LEU A 18 -32.30 -11.68 -21.03
N ALA A 19 -33.55 -12.06 -21.21
CA ALA A 19 -34.74 -11.29 -20.89
C ALA A 19 -34.94 -11.16 -19.38
N PHE A 20 -35.40 -9.98 -18.98
CA PHE A 20 -35.97 -9.69 -17.67
C PHE A 20 -37.35 -10.36 -17.53
N ALA A 21 -37.51 -11.17 -16.49
CA ALA A 21 -38.76 -11.51 -15.82
C ALA A 21 -38.35 -11.99 -14.42
N GLY A 22 -38.95 -11.64 -13.30
CA GLY A 22 -40.09 -10.80 -12.94
C GLY A 22 -40.15 -10.88 -11.41
N CYS A 23 -40.65 -9.82 -10.79
CA CYS A 23 -40.74 -9.65 -9.34
C CYS A 23 -41.39 -10.84 -8.61
N LYS A 24 -40.91 -11.15 -7.40
CA LYS A 24 -41.79 -11.60 -6.31
C LYS A 24 -41.29 -11.07 -4.96
N LYS A 25 -42.02 -10.09 -4.44
CA LYS A 25 -42.05 -9.72 -3.01
C LYS A 25 -42.79 -10.81 -2.26
N ASN A 26 -42.24 -11.30 -1.17
CA ASN A 26 -43.02 -11.82 -0.05
C ASN A 26 -42.58 -11.03 1.19
N ASN A 27 -43.45 -10.11 1.63
CA ASN A 27 -43.57 -9.80 3.04
C ASN A 27 -44.13 -11.04 3.72
N ASP A 28 -43.69 -11.33 4.94
CA ASP A 28 -44.57 -11.61 6.07
C ASP A 28 -43.72 -11.54 7.33
N GLY A 29 -44.04 -10.57 8.17
CA GLY A 29 -43.60 -10.51 9.56
C GLY A 29 -44.75 -10.98 10.44
N GLN A 30 -44.41 -11.72 11.49
CA GLN A 30 -45.00 -11.68 12.84
C GLN A 30 -44.24 -12.76 13.64
N ASP A 31 -43.41 -12.39 14.60
CA ASP A 31 -43.76 -11.93 15.95
C ASP A 31 -44.34 -13.07 16.80
N THR A 32 -43.55 -13.59 17.74
CA THR A 32 -43.79 -13.48 19.19
C THR A 32 -42.87 -14.44 19.98
N THR A 33 -42.05 -13.82 20.84
CA THR A 33 -41.62 -14.25 22.20
C THR A 33 -42.68 -15.06 22.97
N ALA A 34 -42.45 -15.83 24.03
CA ALA A 34 -41.30 -16.33 24.79
C ALA A 34 -41.88 -17.25 25.91
N ASP A 35 -41.02 -17.68 26.85
CA ASP A 35 -41.26 -18.44 28.09
C ASP A 35 -41.44 -19.97 27.92
N GLY A 36 -40.77 -20.82 28.71
CA GLY A 36 -39.85 -20.59 29.81
C GLY A 36 -39.60 -21.91 30.55
N SER A 37 -38.63 -21.86 31.48
CA SER A 37 -38.45 -22.79 32.61
C SER A 37 -37.56 -24.03 32.45
N THR A 38 -36.34 -23.88 32.98
CA THR A 38 -35.74 -24.64 34.12
C THR A 38 -35.35 -26.11 33.99
N ALA A 39 -34.15 -26.37 34.53
CA ALA A 39 -33.63 -27.59 35.20
C ALA A 39 -32.66 -28.49 34.41
N ALA A 40 -31.37 -28.37 34.77
CA ALA A 40 -30.38 -29.46 34.81
C ALA A 40 -30.73 -30.43 35.99
N PRO A 41 -30.08 -31.60 36.22
CA PRO A 41 -28.74 -32.00 35.77
C PRO A 41 -28.52 -33.50 35.44
N ALA A 42 -27.25 -33.85 35.20
CA ALA A 42 -26.54 -35.06 35.69
C ALA A 42 -26.07 -36.15 34.67
N VAL A 43 -24.74 -36.26 34.62
CA VAL A 43 -23.92 -37.51 34.76
C VAL A 43 -23.60 -38.37 33.53
N SER A 44 -22.30 -38.32 33.18
CA SER A 44 -21.33 -39.40 32.91
C SER A 44 -21.58 -40.42 31.79
N THR A 45 -20.66 -40.49 30.80
CA THR A 45 -19.69 -41.59 30.58
C THR A 45 -18.89 -41.39 29.27
N GLU A 46 -17.56 -41.50 29.34
CA GLU A 46 -16.66 -41.92 28.24
C GLU A 46 -16.74 -43.47 28.08
N PRO A 47 -16.17 -44.17 27.06
CA PRO A 47 -15.08 -43.79 26.12
C PRO A 47 -15.23 -44.34 24.66
N GLU A 48 -14.14 -44.26 23.89
CA GLU A 48 -13.70 -45.14 22.76
C GLU A 48 -13.86 -44.64 21.29
N THR A 49 -12.69 -44.26 20.75
CA THR A 49 -12.02 -44.68 19.49
C THR A 49 -12.58 -44.43 18.06
N SER A 50 -11.64 -43.95 17.23
CA SER A 50 -11.46 -44.12 15.77
C SER A 50 -12.56 -43.53 14.85
N THR A 51 -12.24 -42.67 13.87
CA THR A 51 -11.61 -43.09 12.61
C THR A 51 -11.23 -41.84 11.78
N ALA A 52 -10.17 -42.00 10.98
CA ALA A 52 -9.56 -41.03 10.10
C ALA A 52 -10.51 -40.28 9.14
N GLU A 53 -10.25 -38.99 8.96
CA GLU A 53 -10.64 -38.25 7.76
C GLU A 53 -9.40 -37.64 7.09
N SER A 54 -9.16 -38.07 5.85
CA SER A 54 -8.34 -37.35 4.88
C SER A 54 -8.99 -36.01 4.57
N THR A 55 -8.28 -34.92 4.80
CA THR A 55 -8.62 -33.61 4.24
C THR A 55 -7.42 -33.07 3.47
N THR A 56 -7.52 -33.15 2.15
CA THR A 56 -6.74 -32.29 1.25
C THR A 56 -7.06 -30.84 1.56
N THR A 57 -6.12 -30.13 2.17
CA THR A 57 -6.22 -28.69 2.41
C THR A 57 -5.33 -27.92 1.43
N LYS A 58 -6.02 -27.09 0.66
CA LYS A 58 -5.54 -25.97 -0.14
C LYS A 58 -4.65 -25.02 0.72
N PRO A 59 -3.57 -24.41 0.19
CA PRO A 59 -2.68 -23.55 0.98
C PRO A 59 -3.41 -22.33 1.57
N ALA A 60 -3.06 -22.01 2.82
CA ALA A 60 -3.61 -20.92 3.61
C ALA A 60 -3.11 -19.55 3.12
N ALA A 61 -4.03 -18.60 3.05
CA ALA A 61 -3.76 -17.20 2.71
C ALA A 61 -2.93 -16.49 3.79
N LYS A 62 -2.15 -15.49 3.35
CA LYS A 62 -1.43 -14.47 4.15
C LYS A 62 -2.27 -14.07 5.38
N PRO A 63 -1.70 -14.07 6.60
CA PRO A 63 -2.49 -13.91 7.83
C PRO A 63 -3.26 -12.58 7.84
N ALA A 64 -4.53 -12.67 8.22
CA ALA A 64 -5.45 -11.56 8.32
C ALA A 64 -4.94 -10.48 9.30
N GLN A 65 -5.05 -9.23 8.84
CA GLN A 65 -4.78 -8.01 9.59
C GLN A 65 -5.50 -8.00 10.94
N ALA A 66 -4.77 -7.65 12.00
CA ALA A 66 -5.37 -7.28 13.26
C ALA A 66 -6.27 -6.05 13.07
N GLN A 67 -7.47 -6.13 13.63
CA GLN A 67 -8.63 -5.31 13.34
C GLN A 67 -8.51 -3.84 13.80
N VAL A 68 -8.49 -2.94 12.81
CA VAL A 68 -9.31 -1.72 12.64
C VAL A 68 -9.19 -0.58 13.68
N SER A 69 -8.32 0.38 13.37
CA SER A 69 -8.80 1.76 13.16
C SER A 69 -9.44 1.82 11.76
N PRO A 70 -10.49 2.62 11.52
CA PRO A 70 -11.30 2.49 10.30
C PRO A 70 -10.42 2.54 9.05
N ALA A 71 -10.62 1.57 8.17
CA ALA A 71 -10.07 1.60 6.82
C ALA A 71 -10.41 2.98 6.19
N PRO A 72 -9.48 3.63 5.46
CA PRO A 72 -9.79 4.91 4.85
C PRO A 72 -10.98 4.72 3.90
N THR A 73 -12.08 5.40 4.22
CA THR A 73 -13.32 5.38 3.44
C THR A 73 -12.99 5.79 2.02
N THR A 74 -13.13 4.85 1.09
CA THR A 74 -12.44 4.86 -0.21
C THR A 74 -13.26 5.56 -1.29
N GLY A 75 -13.72 6.77 -0.98
CA GLY A 75 -14.23 7.76 -1.94
C GLY A 75 -13.40 9.03 -1.84
N ALA A 76 -13.33 9.82 -2.92
CA ALA A 76 -12.76 11.16 -2.82
C ALA A 76 -13.43 11.89 -1.64
N HIS A 77 -12.64 12.53 -0.76
CA HIS A 77 -13.19 13.32 0.32
C HIS A 77 -13.82 14.58 -0.29
N ILE A 78 -15.09 14.46 -0.63
CA ILE A 78 -15.87 15.51 -1.29
C ILE A 78 -16.40 16.43 -0.20
N VAL A 79 -16.09 17.71 -0.32
CA VAL A 79 -16.45 18.76 0.63
C VAL A 79 -17.15 19.90 -0.08
N THR A 80 -18.03 20.61 0.63
CA THR A 80 -18.52 21.92 0.19
C THR A 80 -17.35 22.89 0.14
N LEU A 81 -17.28 23.67 -0.92
CA LEU A 81 -16.17 24.61 -1.12
C LEU A 81 -16.09 25.64 0.03
N PRO A 82 -14.93 25.82 0.67
CA PRO A 82 -14.83 26.82 1.74
C PRO A 82 -14.97 28.25 1.20
N ALA A 83 -15.75 29.07 1.91
CA ALA A 83 -16.10 30.45 1.55
C ALA A 83 -14.91 31.40 1.36
N ALA A 84 -13.71 31.03 1.81
CA ALA A 84 -12.48 31.82 1.72
C ALA A 84 -11.72 31.67 0.38
N SER A 85 -12.28 30.99 -0.61
CA SER A 85 -11.63 30.70 -1.91
C SER A 85 -11.68 31.87 -2.92
N ALA A 86 -12.25 33.01 -2.54
CA ALA A 86 -12.37 34.21 -3.36
C ALA A 86 -11.18 35.18 -3.17
N THR A 87 -10.00 34.79 -3.64
CA THR A 87 -8.99 35.77 -4.05
C THR A 87 -8.41 35.31 -5.38
N GLU A 88 -9.01 35.80 -6.46
CA GLU A 88 -8.54 35.55 -7.82
C GLU A 88 -7.20 36.27 -8.02
N LYS A 89 -6.12 35.50 -8.22
CA LYS A 89 -4.85 36.06 -8.71
C LYS A 89 -4.55 35.45 -10.07
N PRO A 90 -4.73 36.19 -11.18
CA PRO A 90 -4.19 35.78 -12.46
C PRO A 90 -2.85 36.45 -12.79
N ASN A 91 -2.10 35.74 -13.63
CA ASN A 91 -1.06 36.22 -14.55
C ASN A 91 0.36 36.46 -14.04
N ALA A 92 1.06 35.37 -13.77
CA ALA A 92 2.19 34.99 -14.63
C ALA A 92 2.29 33.47 -14.60
N ALA A 93 1.88 32.81 -15.67
CA ALA A 93 2.26 31.43 -15.89
C ALA A 93 3.78 31.42 -16.02
N SER A 94 4.50 31.20 -14.92
CA SER A 94 5.89 30.84 -15.04
C SER A 94 5.90 29.52 -15.80
N SER A 95 6.67 29.45 -16.87
CA SER A 95 6.96 28.21 -17.60
C SER A 95 7.58 27.14 -16.69
N THR A 96 7.93 27.51 -15.46
CA THR A 96 8.54 26.66 -14.44
C THR A 96 7.56 26.07 -13.43
N GLY A 97 6.28 26.46 -13.42
CA GLY A 97 5.27 25.88 -12.53
C GLY A 97 5.49 26.21 -11.04
N TRP A 98 5.70 27.48 -10.69
CA TRP A 98 5.71 27.90 -9.29
C TRP A 98 4.67 28.99 -9.09
N ASN A 99 3.54 28.65 -8.48
CA ASN A 99 2.54 29.66 -8.14
C ASN A 99 2.13 29.56 -6.67
N GLY A 100 1.89 30.72 -6.06
CA GLY A 100 1.59 30.86 -4.64
C GLY A 100 0.14 30.50 -4.29
N THR A 101 -0.31 30.91 -3.11
CA THR A 101 -1.71 30.72 -2.71
C THR A 101 -2.66 31.38 -3.71
N GLY A 102 -3.71 30.68 -4.12
CA GLY A 102 -4.74 31.21 -5.02
C GLY A 102 -5.60 30.14 -5.68
N THR A 103 -6.53 30.62 -6.50
CA THR A 103 -7.44 29.80 -7.30
C THR A 103 -7.03 29.82 -8.77
N TYR A 104 -6.87 28.65 -9.37
CA TYR A 104 -6.34 28.46 -10.71
C TYR A 104 -7.32 27.70 -11.60
N LYS A 105 -7.68 28.29 -12.73
CA LYS A 105 -8.53 27.66 -13.75
C LYS A 105 -7.65 26.89 -14.73
N VAL A 106 -8.05 25.66 -15.07
CA VAL A 106 -7.39 24.80 -16.03
C VAL A 106 -8.13 24.86 -17.37
N GLY A 107 -7.44 25.19 -18.47
CA GLY A 107 -8.07 25.24 -19.80
C GLY A 107 -7.79 26.51 -20.61
N SER A 108 -8.68 26.82 -21.55
CA SER A 108 -8.44 27.81 -22.61
C SER A 108 -8.58 29.27 -22.16
N GLY A 109 -7.42 29.91 -21.97
CA GLY A 109 -7.22 31.34 -21.81
C GLY A 109 -5.73 31.65 -21.60
N SER A 110 -5.24 32.80 -22.04
CA SER A 110 -3.86 33.22 -21.75
C SER A 110 -3.66 33.33 -20.23
N GLY A 111 -2.65 32.64 -19.68
CA GLY A 111 -2.35 32.65 -18.24
C GLY A 111 -3.08 31.59 -17.41
N GLN A 112 -3.86 30.70 -18.03
CA GLN A 112 -4.48 29.55 -17.36
C GLN A 112 -3.55 28.34 -17.29
N LEU A 113 -3.78 27.47 -16.31
CA LEU A 113 -3.07 26.20 -16.20
C LEU A 113 -3.45 25.30 -17.36
N ARG A 114 -2.46 24.62 -17.94
CA ARG A 114 -2.72 23.64 -18.99
C ARG A 114 -3.22 22.34 -18.36
N PRO A 115 -4.12 21.60 -19.02
CA PRO A 115 -4.43 20.23 -18.62
C PRO A 115 -3.16 19.37 -18.54
N GLY A 116 -3.10 18.45 -17.60
CA GLY A 116 -1.96 17.53 -17.43
C GLY A 116 -1.73 17.11 -15.98
N GLU A 117 -0.55 16.53 -15.75
CA GLU A 117 -0.10 16.08 -14.42
C GLU A 117 0.66 17.19 -13.69
N TYR A 118 0.34 17.36 -12.40
CA TYR A 118 0.99 18.34 -11.53
C TYR A 118 1.31 17.73 -10.16
N TYR A 119 2.52 17.99 -9.67
CA TYR A 119 2.84 17.78 -8.26
C TYR A 119 2.31 18.94 -7.45
N ILE A 120 1.61 18.64 -6.38
CA ILE A 120 1.31 19.57 -5.30
C ILE A 120 2.33 19.28 -4.19
N VAL A 121 3.22 20.21 -3.92
CA VAL A 121 4.31 20.08 -2.95
C VAL A 121 4.01 20.93 -1.72
N LYS A 122 4.07 20.31 -0.54
CA LYS A 122 3.83 20.98 0.74
C LYS A 122 4.94 22.00 0.99
N ASN A 123 4.54 23.25 1.29
CA ASN A 123 5.48 24.34 1.60
C ASN A 123 5.25 24.92 3.01
N SER A 124 4.14 24.57 3.65
CA SER A 124 3.70 25.06 4.95
C SER A 124 3.06 23.92 5.74
N SER A 125 3.15 23.96 7.07
CA SER A 125 2.41 23.04 7.95
C SER A 125 0.90 23.27 7.87
N LYS A 126 0.48 24.51 7.58
CA LYS A 126 -0.90 24.88 7.24
C LYS A 126 -1.02 24.91 5.73
N SER A 127 -1.59 23.85 5.16
CA SER A 127 -1.83 23.71 3.72
C SER A 127 -3.25 23.26 3.47
N SER A 128 -3.87 23.79 2.41
CA SER A 128 -5.20 23.37 1.97
C SER A 128 -5.23 23.34 0.46
N VAL A 129 -5.72 22.23 -0.09
CA VAL A 129 -5.81 22.04 -1.54
C VAL A 129 -7.16 21.44 -1.88
N TYR A 130 -7.87 22.12 -2.77
CA TYR A 130 -9.17 21.69 -3.26
C TYR A 130 -9.18 21.70 -4.78
N VAL A 131 -9.79 20.68 -5.37
CA VAL A 131 -9.98 20.58 -6.82
C VAL A 131 -11.45 20.43 -7.10
N TRP A 132 -11.99 21.23 -8.02
CA TRP A 132 -13.35 21.03 -8.49
C TRP A 132 -13.53 21.16 -10.00
N ASN A 133 -14.47 20.38 -10.54
CA ASN A 133 -14.78 20.36 -11.96
C ASN A 133 -16.05 21.17 -12.33
N GLY A 134 -16.72 21.75 -11.32
CA GLY A 134 -17.96 22.52 -11.48
C GLY A 134 -19.20 21.71 -11.90
N LYS A 135 -19.04 20.40 -12.16
CA LYS A 135 -20.13 19.49 -12.55
C LYS A 135 -20.84 18.90 -11.33
N MET A 136 -20.09 18.61 -10.26
CA MET A 136 -20.65 18.12 -9.00
C MET A 136 -21.08 19.29 -8.13
N LYS A 137 -22.31 19.23 -7.63
CA LYS A 137 -22.93 20.27 -6.80
C LYS A 137 -23.66 19.62 -5.62
N ASP A 138 -23.77 20.34 -4.51
CA ASP A 138 -24.61 19.95 -3.39
C ASP A 138 -26.09 20.29 -3.65
N ASP A 139 -26.96 19.96 -2.69
CA ASP A 139 -28.41 20.19 -2.79
C ASP A 139 -28.78 21.68 -2.91
N SER A 140 -27.87 22.59 -2.54
CA SER A 140 -28.04 24.04 -2.71
C SER A 140 -27.55 24.57 -4.06
N GLY A 141 -26.92 23.71 -4.87
CA GLY A 141 -26.36 24.05 -6.17
C GLY A 141 -24.93 24.59 -6.13
N GLU A 142 -24.29 24.59 -4.96
CA GLU A 142 -22.91 25.01 -4.76
C GLU A 142 -21.93 23.91 -5.23
N PRO A 143 -20.79 24.26 -5.82
CA PRO A 143 -19.85 23.28 -6.34
C PRO A 143 -19.20 22.46 -5.23
N LEU A 144 -19.15 21.15 -5.44
CA LEU A 144 -18.45 20.20 -4.58
C LEU A 144 -16.99 20.05 -5.03
N ALA A 145 -16.07 20.07 -4.06
CA ALA A 145 -14.65 19.94 -4.30
C ALA A 145 -14.07 18.68 -3.68
N CYS A 146 -13.07 18.09 -4.34
CA CYS A 146 -12.22 17.08 -3.75
C CYS A 146 -11.14 17.77 -2.91
N GLU A 147 -11.08 17.45 -1.63
CA GLU A 147 -9.94 17.81 -0.79
C GLU A 147 -8.76 16.88 -1.11
N ILE A 148 -7.59 17.48 -1.31
CA ILE A 148 -6.34 16.74 -1.48
C ILE A 148 -5.53 16.87 -0.20
N THR A 149 -5.52 15.80 0.57
CA THR A 149 -4.78 15.73 1.82
C THR A 149 -3.36 15.22 1.61
N LEU A 150 -2.39 15.94 2.18
CA LEU A 150 -0.98 15.58 2.12
C LEU A 150 -0.49 14.78 3.33
N ASP A 151 -1.20 14.70 4.46
CA ASP A 151 -0.91 13.88 5.66
C ASP A 151 0.43 13.13 5.70
N GLY A 152 1.47 13.79 6.25
CA GLY A 152 2.82 13.21 6.39
C GLY A 152 3.63 13.09 5.08
N LYS A 153 3.03 13.40 3.93
CA LYS A 153 3.64 13.44 2.60
C LYS A 153 4.19 14.82 2.29
N THR A 154 5.28 14.83 1.55
CA THR A 154 5.92 16.05 1.06
C THR A 154 5.26 16.56 -0.22
N HIS A 155 4.67 15.66 -1.01
CA HIS A 155 3.98 15.98 -2.24
C HIS A 155 2.94 14.93 -2.61
N THR A 156 2.04 15.28 -3.52
CA THR A 156 1.14 14.36 -4.20
C THR A 156 1.04 14.73 -5.67
N LEU A 157 0.79 13.77 -6.54
CA LEU A 157 0.69 13.94 -7.98
C LEU A 157 -0.78 13.85 -8.37
N VAL A 158 -1.27 14.81 -9.15
CA VAL A 158 -2.66 14.82 -9.63
C VAL A 158 -2.74 15.08 -11.13
N THR A 159 -3.76 14.51 -11.76
CA THR A 159 -4.16 14.88 -13.13
C THR A 159 -5.29 15.90 -13.06
N VAL A 160 -5.18 16.96 -13.86
CA VAL A 160 -6.21 18.00 -13.98
C VAL A 160 -6.59 18.20 -15.44
N GLU A 161 -7.89 18.29 -15.69
CA GLU A 161 -8.45 18.43 -17.04
C GLU A 161 -8.98 19.86 -17.29
N SER A 162 -9.22 20.19 -18.56
CA SER A 162 -9.85 21.46 -18.91
C SER A 162 -11.22 21.59 -18.24
N GLY A 163 -11.46 22.74 -17.60
CA GLY A 163 -12.64 23.00 -16.79
C GLY A 163 -12.45 22.71 -15.30
N TYR A 164 -11.32 22.12 -14.88
CA TYR A 164 -11.01 21.99 -13.46
C TYR A 164 -10.57 23.35 -12.90
N VAL A 165 -10.80 23.52 -11.60
CA VAL A 165 -10.35 24.65 -10.82
C VAL A 165 -9.62 24.12 -9.59
N LEU A 166 -8.43 24.67 -9.32
CA LEU A 166 -7.58 24.29 -8.20
C LEU A 166 -7.46 25.46 -7.24
N TYR A 167 -7.87 25.26 -6.00
CA TYR A 167 -7.46 26.13 -4.91
C TYR A 167 -6.21 25.55 -4.25
N ILE A 168 -5.18 26.37 -4.13
CA ILE A 168 -3.92 26.01 -3.49
C ILE A 168 -3.64 27.03 -2.39
N SER A 169 -3.33 26.56 -1.18
CA SER A 169 -2.82 27.38 -0.09
C SER A 169 -1.76 26.63 0.70
N GLY A 170 -0.64 27.29 1.02
CA GLY A 170 0.45 26.66 1.76
C GLY A 170 1.20 25.54 1.00
N CYS A 171 0.94 25.39 -0.30
CA CYS A 171 1.60 24.46 -1.20
C CYS A 171 2.15 25.19 -2.43
N LYS A 172 3.08 24.54 -3.11
CA LYS A 172 3.50 24.83 -4.48
C LYS A 172 2.84 23.81 -5.39
N PHE A 173 2.62 24.15 -6.65
CA PHE A 173 2.22 23.14 -7.64
C PHE A 173 3.06 23.26 -8.90
N ILE A 174 3.60 22.14 -9.37
CA ILE A 174 4.65 22.05 -10.39
C ILE A 174 4.15 21.14 -11.51
N SER A 175 4.31 21.54 -12.77
CA SER A 175 3.96 20.66 -13.88
C SER A 175 4.94 19.48 -13.92
N ALA A 176 4.41 18.25 -13.97
CA ALA A 176 5.23 17.04 -14.04
C ALA A 176 6.05 16.92 -15.35
N SER A 177 5.70 17.72 -16.36
CA SER A 177 6.48 17.84 -17.61
C SER A 177 7.72 18.72 -17.48
N VAL A 178 7.79 19.56 -16.45
CA VAL A 178 8.88 20.51 -16.19
C VAL A 178 9.85 19.91 -15.18
N GLU A 179 9.30 19.45 -14.05
CA GLU A 179 10.08 18.92 -12.95
C GLU A 179 9.25 17.88 -12.20
N HIS A 180 9.92 16.85 -11.70
CA HIS A 180 9.33 15.79 -10.92
C HIS A 180 10.25 15.40 -9.76
N PRO A 181 9.70 14.99 -8.61
CA PRO A 181 10.47 14.49 -7.47
C PRO A 181 11.38 13.34 -7.88
N LYS A 182 12.56 13.31 -7.27
CA LYS A 182 13.59 12.28 -7.47
C LYS A 182 14.18 11.91 -6.12
N ALA A 183 14.86 10.77 -6.07
CA ALA A 183 15.64 10.41 -4.90
C ALA A 183 16.74 11.44 -4.62
N VAL A 184 16.96 11.72 -3.34
CA VAL A 184 18.12 12.48 -2.85
C VAL A 184 19.01 11.49 -2.11
N ASN A 185 20.22 11.25 -2.61
CA ASN A 185 21.12 10.21 -2.11
C ASN A 185 20.43 8.85 -1.99
N GLY A 186 19.66 8.48 -3.03
CA GLY A 186 18.91 7.22 -3.09
C GLY A 186 17.66 7.16 -2.19
N LYS A 187 17.37 8.17 -1.38
CA LYS A 187 16.16 8.24 -0.56
C LYS A 187 15.02 8.97 -1.27
N TYR A 188 13.86 8.34 -1.37
CA TYR A 188 12.61 8.93 -1.82
C TYR A 188 11.83 9.49 -0.62
N ALA A 189 11.35 10.74 -0.75
CA ALA A 189 10.51 11.34 0.26
C ALA A 189 9.08 10.77 0.22
N PRO A 190 8.33 10.71 1.33
CA PRO A 190 6.92 10.32 1.31
C PRO A 190 6.11 11.21 0.34
N GLY A 191 5.29 10.57 -0.50
CA GLY A 191 4.56 11.24 -1.57
C GLY A 191 4.10 10.28 -2.67
N THR A 192 3.46 10.83 -3.71
CA THR A 192 2.99 10.06 -4.88
C THR A 192 3.91 10.25 -6.07
N TYR A 193 4.37 9.13 -6.63
CA TYR A 193 5.28 9.05 -7.76
C TYR A 193 4.66 8.26 -8.91
N LYS A 194 4.99 8.63 -10.13
CA LYS A 194 4.74 7.85 -11.34
C LYS A 194 5.88 6.87 -11.56
N ILE A 195 5.54 5.58 -11.59
CA ILE A 195 6.50 4.50 -11.76
C ILE A 195 7.03 4.52 -13.20
N GLY A 196 8.34 4.33 -13.35
CA GLY A 196 9.07 4.38 -14.61
C GLY A 196 9.49 5.77 -15.08
N ARG A 197 8.89 6.86 -14.55
CA ARG A 197 9.33 8.25 -14.81
C ARG A 197 10.05 8.86 -13.61
N ASP A 198 9.40 8.82 -12.45
CA ASP A 198 9.89 9.51 -11.25
C ASP A 198 10.66 8.55 -10.33
N ILE A 199 10.18 7.32 -10.27
CA ILE A 199 10.76 6.22 -9.52
C ILE A 199 10.90 5.02 -10.47
N PRO A 200 12.13 4.51 -10.71
CA PRO A 200 12.35 3.34 -11.54
C PRO A 200 11.63 2.10 -11.02
N LYS A 201 11.49 1.10 -11.89
CA LYS A 201 11.12 -0.25 -11.44
C LYS A 201 12.40 -0.96 -11.02
N ASP A 202 12.55 -1.20 -9.72
CA ASP A 202 13.77 -1.76 -9.16
C ASP A 202 13.53 -2.35 -7.76
N GLU A 203 14.60 -2.82 -7.12
CA GLU A 203 14.63 -3.21 -5.72
C GLU A 203 14.88 -2.00 -4.81
N TYR A 204 14.12 -1.95 -3.71
CA TYR A 204 14.14 -0.89 -2.73
C TYR A 204 14.18 -1.45 -1.32
N ILE A 205 14.72 -0.67 -0.38
CA ILE A 205 14.59 -0.90 1.06
C ILE A 205 13.49 0.01 1.60
N VAL A 206 12.43 -0.62 2.13
CA VAL A 206 11.41 0.06 2.93
C VAL A 206 11.87 0.04 4.37
N LYS A 207 12.23 1.18 4.94
CA LYS A 207 12.50 1.28 6.37
C LYS A 207 11.22 1.66 7.10
N ARG A 208 10.82 0.78 8.01
CA ARG A 208 9.69 1.02 8.90
C ARG A 208 10.04 2.07 9.94
N ILE A 209 9.15 3.05 10.11
CA ILE A 209 9.22 4.03 11.20
C ILE A 209 8.25 3.58 12.30
N SER A 210 8.76 3.36 13.51
CA SER A 210 7.93 2.96 14.65
C SER A 210 6.81 3.96 14.93
N GLY A 211 5.60 3.45 15.16
CA GLY A 211 4.42 4.27 15.48
C GLY A 211 3.70 4.88 14.27
N LEU A 212 4.22 4.71 13.06
CA LEU A 212 3.58 5.17 11.83
C LEU A 212 3.02 4.02 11.00
N TYR A 213 1.95 4.32 10.26
CA TYR A 213 1.38 3.42 9.27
C TYR A 213 2.27 3.40 8.02
N CYS A 214 3.16 2.40 7.94
CA CYS A 214 4.13 2.26 6.87
C CYS A 214 3.60 1.37 5.74
N GLY A 215 3.46 1.93 4.54
CA GLY A 215 3.06 1.17 3.36
C GLY A 215 3.16 1.91 2.03
N LEU A 216 2.87 1.14 0.97
CA LEU A 216 2.83 1.59 -0.42
C LEU A 216 1.43 1.41 -0.99
N GLY A 217 0.81 2.50 -1.45
CA GLY A 217 -0.47 2.46 -2.16
C GLY A 217 -0.29 2.54 -3.67
N PHE A 218 -0.90 1.63 -4.43
CA PHE A 218 -0.74 1.56 -5.89
C PHE A 218 -1.96 2.03 -6.66
N LYS A 219 -1.85 3.14 -7.38
CA LYS A 219 -2.97 3.78 -8.10
C LYS A 219 -2.83 3.58 -9.61
N LYS A 220 -3.97 3.36 -10.28
CA LYS A 220 -4.07 3.40 -11.76
C LYS A 220 -4.32 4.81 -12.29
N SER A 221 -4.97 5.65 -11.49
CA SER A 221 -5.29 7.03 -11.80
C SER A 221 -4.98 7.92 -10.61
N ILE A 222 -4.66 9.17 -10.92
CA ILE A 222 -4.39 10.27 -9.98
C ILE A 222 -5.30 11.47 -10.29
N ASP A 223 -6.34 11.27 -11.10
CA ASP A 223 -7.42 12.25 -11.20
C ASP A 223 -8.22 12.23 -9.87
N PRO A 224 -8.40 13.39 -9.20
CA PRO A 224 -9.14 13.47 -7.94
C PRO A 224 -10.58 12.94 -7.99
N TYR A 225 -11.23 12.95 -9.16
CA TYR A 225 -12.59 12.48 -9.37
C TYR A 225 -12.67 11.05 -9.91
N VAL A 226 -11.62 10.57 -10.57
CA VAL A 226 -11.52 9.19 -11.07
C VAL A 226 -10.70 8.36 -10.09
N GLN A 227 -10.94 8.51 -8.78
CA GLN A 227 -10.29 7.72 -7.74
C GLN A 227 -10.74 6.25 -7.85
N ASN A 228 -10.20 5.56 -8.86
CA ASN A 228 -10.30 4.13 -9.01
C ASN A 228 -9.44 3.53 -7.91
N VAL A 229 -10.13 3.18 -6.83
CA VAL A 229 -9.73 2.34 -5.70
C VAL A 229 -8.42 1.60 -5.98
N ALA A 230 -7.33 2.18 -5.49
CA ALA A 230 -6.07 1.49 -5.34
C ALA A 230 -6.28 0.42 -4.25
N ASN A 231 -6.89 -0.71 -4.62
CA ASN A 231 -7.14 -1.83 -3.69
C ASN A 231 -5.84 -2.52 -3.25
N ASP A 232 -4.74 -2.22 -3.90
CA ASP A 232 -3.43 -2.77 -3.62
C ASP A 232 -2.69 -1.80 -2.71
N PHE A 233 -2.81 -2.03 -1.41
CA PHE A 233 -1.96 -1.41 -0.40
C PHE A 233 -1.05 -2.47 0.21
N GLU A 234 0.27 -2.26 0.11
CA GLU A 234 1.25 -3.12 0.76
C GLU A 234 1.65 -2.53 2.12
N MET A 235 1.50 -3.32 3.18
CA MET A 235 1.87 -2.94 4.54
C MET A 235 3.18 -3.61 4.95
N PHE A 236 3.99 -2.91 5.73
CA PHE A 236 5.27 -3.43 6.21
C PHE A 236 5.35 -3.43 7.74
N ASP A 237 5.43 -4.62 8.32
CA ASP A 237 5.55 -4.83 9.77
C ASP A 237 6.99 -4.66 10.28
N VAL A 238 7.97 -4.77 9.39
CA VAL A 238 9.41 -4.57 9.63
C VAL A 238 10.04 -3.89 8.43
N SER A 239 11.29 -3.43 8.59
CA SER A 239 12.06 -2.95 7.44
C SER A 239 12.31 -4.10 6.47
N THR A 240 12.08 -3.89 5.17
CA THR A 240 12.12 -4.97 4.18
C THR A 240 12.74 -4.54 2.86
N TYR A 241 13.28 -5.51 2.12
CA TYR A 241 13.44 -5.34 0.69
C TYR A 241 12.08 -5.45 0.00
N TYR A 242 11.90 -4.69 -1.07
CA TYR A 242 10.70 -4.67 -1.89
C TYR A 242 11.06 -4.44 -3.35
N THR A 243 10.55 -5.28 -4.25
CA THR A 243 10.70 -5.08 -5.69
C THR A 243 9.51 -4.30 -6.23
N LEU A 244 9.76 -3.10 -6.75
CA LEU A 244 8.75 -2.26 -7.39
C LEU A 244 8.64 -2.64 -8.88
N SER A 245 7.74 -3.56 -9.20
CA SER A 245 7.55 -4.07 -10.57
C SER A 245 6.29 -3.53 -11.27
N LYS A 246 5.34 -3.00 -10.50
CA LYS A 246 4.03 -2.52 -10.98
C LYS A 246 4.14 -1.27 -11.86
N ASP A 247 3.13 -1.03 -12.68
CA ASP A 247 2.95 0.20 -13.47
C ASP A 247 1.99 1.17 -12.78
N GLY A 248 1.94 2.40 -13.29
CA GLY A 248 1.04 3.45 -12.80
C GLY A 248 1.73 4.31 -11.75
N TYR A 249 1.12 4.42 -10.56
CA TYR A 249 1.57 5.32 -9.52
C TYR A 249 1.75 4.59 -8.19
N VAL A 250 2.77 4.97 -7.44
CA VAL A 250 3.01 4.50 -6.08
C VAL A 250 2.94 5.68 -5.11
N GLU A 251 2.21 5.50 -4.03
CA GLU A 251 2.12 6.42 -2.92
C GLU A 251 2.89 5.85 -1.72
N ILE A 252 3.94 6.55 -1.30
CA ILE A 252 4.76 6.19 -0.15
C ILE A 252 4.22 6.89 1.08
N THR A 253 3.82 6.12 2.11
CA THR A 253 3.23 6.65 3.35
C THR A 253 3.92 6.05 4.57
N GLY A 254 4.29 6.90 5.54
CA GLY A 254 4.75 6.47 6.88
C GLY A 254 6.03 5.64 6.92
N CYS A 255 6.81 5.60 5.83
CA CYS A 255 8.09 4.91 5.74
C CYS A 255 9.19 5.85 5.25
N GLU A 256 10.45 5.43 5.42
CA GLU A 256 11.54 5.90 4.57
C GLU A 256 11.75 4.87 3.45
N PHE A 257 11.94 5.33 2.20
CA PHE A 257 12.03 4.45 1.03
C PHE A 257 13.35 4.71 0.31
N TYR A 258 14.20 3.70 0.21
CA TYR A 258 15.56 3.82 -0.29
C TYR A 258 15.76 2.93 -1.50
N ASP A 259 16.43 3.46 -2.52
CA ASP A 259 17.04 2.65 -3.57
C ASP A 259 18.00 1.62 -2.94
N ALA A 260 17.83 0.35 -3.27
CA ALA A 260 18.56 -0.72 -2.61
C ALA A 260 20.06 -0.65 -2.86
N ASP A 261 20.53 -0.12 -4.00
CA ASP A 261 21.97 0.00 -4.27
C ASP A 261 22.62 1.14 -3.49
N SER A 262 21.83 2.15 -3.12
CA SER A 262 22.28 3.30 -2.33
C SER A 262 22.31 3.08 -0.81
N CYS A 263 21.69 2.00 -0.32
CA CYS A 263 21.40 1.81 1.10
C CYS A 263 21.64 0.34 1.54
N SER A 264 21.94 0.14 2.82
CA SER A 264 22.04 -1.20 3.43
C SER A 264 21.14 -1.29 4.66
N MET A 265 20.78 -2.52 5.05
CA MET A 265 20.00 -2.74 6.28
C MET A 265 20.72 -2.21 7.52
N ALA A 266 22.04 -2.39 7.58
CA ALA A 266 22.87 -1.87 8.68
C ALA A 266 22.77 -0.33 8.80
N SER A 267 22.79 0.39 7.68
CA SER A 267 22.72 1.87 7.68
C SER A 267 21.40 2.43 8.20
N ILE A 268 20.33 1.63 8.19
CA ILE A 268 19.02 1.99 8.73
C ILE A 268 18.77 1.42 10.14
N GLY A 269 19.80 0.84 10.77
CA GLY A 269 19.76 0.31 12.13
C GLY A 269 19.32 -1.16 12.24
N CYS A 270 19.33 -1.90 11.14
CA CYS A 270 19.04 -3.34 11.12
C CYS A 270 20.35 -4.13 11.00
N ASP A 271 20.79 -4.74 12.08
CA ASP A 271 22.14 -5.30 12.28
C ASP A 271 22.29 -6.80 11.95
N GLY A 272 21.26 -7.41 11.37
CA GLY A 272 21.21 -8.86 11.14
C GLY A 272 20.64 -9.66 12.32
N THR A 273 20.35 -9.02 13.45
CA THR A 273 19.68 -9.65 14.61
C THR A 273 18.28 -9.08 14.87
N THR A 274 18.07 -7.83 14.44
CA THR A 274 16.80 -7.11 14.54
C THR A 274 15.76 -7.66 13.54
N PRO A 275 14.47 -7.80 13.89
CA PRO A 275 13.41 -8.17 12.94
C PRO A 275 13.39 -7.31 11.68
N ALA A 276 13.66 -7.93 10.55
CA ALA A 276 13.70 -7.30 9.23
C ALA A 276 13.77 -8.36 8.12
N MET A 277 13.84 -7.90 6.87
CA MET A 277 14.33 -8.71 5.75
C MET A 277 15.79 -8.38 5.45
N TYR A 278 16.64 -9.40 5.34
CA TYR A 278 18.07 -9.26 5.02
C TYR A 278 18.40 -9.99 3.73
N LYS A 279 19.23 -9.37 2.88
CA LYS A 279 19.77 -10.00 1.67
C LYS A 279 21.11 -10.67 1.99
N VAL A 280 21.18 -11.97 1.75
CA VAL A 280 22.34 -12.80 2.06
C VAL A 280 23.46 -12.55 1.05
N GLY A 281 24.68 -12.44 1.54
CA GLY A 281 25.85 -11.97 0.79
C GLY A 281 26.01 -10.45 0.76
N LYS A 282 24.97 -9.68 1.15
CA LYS A 282 25.01 -8.21 1.25
C LYS A 282 24.91 -7.71 2.69
N ASP A 283 23.82 -8.05 3.39
CA ASP A 283 23.58 -7.58 4.76
C ASP A 283 24.05 -8.59 5.81
N ILE A 284 23.95 -9.88 5.49
CA ILE A 284 24.39 -11.00 6.33
C ILE A 284 25.13 -12.02 5.47
N LYS A 285 26.03 -12.82 6.06
CA LYS A 285 26.75 -13.88 5.34
C LYS A 285 25.88 -15.13 5.15
N ALA A 286 26.16 -15.91 4.11
CA ALA A 286 25.60 -17.25 3.98
C ALA A 286 25.97 -18.15 5.17
N GLY A 287 25.13 -19.15 5.45
CA GLY A 287 25.30 -20.13 6.52
C GLY A 287 24.01 -20.46 7.24
N THR A 288 24.12 -21.09 8.41
CA THR A 288 22.98 -21.48 9.23
C THR A 288 22.75 -20.49 10.36
N TYR A 289 21.50 -20.11 10.58
CA TYR A 289 21.05 -19.21 11.63
C TYR A 289 19.96 -19.87 12.47
N THR A 290 20.00 -19.69 13.79
CA THR A 290 18.89 -20.02 14.68
C THR A 290 17.96 -18.81 14.73
N ILE A 291 16.70 -18.99 14.35
CA ILE A 291 15.65 -18.00 14.53
C ILE A 291 14.80 -18.41 15.72
N THR A 292 14.71 -17.56 16.73
CA THR A 292 14.01 -17.83 18.00
C THR A 292 12.79 -16.91 18.14
N PRO A 293 11.57 -17.46 18.30
CA PRO A 293 10.37 -16.64 18.48
C PRO A 293 10.41 -15.90 19.82
N ASP A 294 9.75 -14.73 19.89
CA ASP A 294 9.68 -13.90 21.10
C ASP A 294 8.71 -14.41 22.18
N GLY A 295 8.05 -15.55 21.94
CA GLY A 295 7.05 -16.15 22.83
C GLY A 295 5.62 -15.63 22.62
N SER A 296 5.40 -14.60 21.79
CA SER A 296 4.07 -13.99 21.62
C SER A 296 3.04 -14.84 20.84
N GLY A 297 3.45 -15.99 20.32
CA GLY A 297 2.65 -16.83 19.41
C GLY A 297 2.41 -16.22 18.02
N LYS A 298 2.96 -15.02 17.76
CA LYS A 298 2.80 -14.24 16.52
C LYS A 298 4.14 -13.99 15.81
N SER A 299 5.07 -14.91 15.97
CA SER A 299 6.38 -14.88 15.31
C SER A 299 6.30 -15.57 13.95
N TYR A 300 7.03 -15.03 12.97
CA TYR A 300 7.06 -15.57 11.61
C TYR A 300 8.46 -15.48 11.02
N TYR A 301 8.75 -16.34 10.05
CA TYR A 301 9.97 -16.27 9.26
C TYR A 301 9.74 -16.77 7.82
N ALA A 302 10.62 -16.38 6.91
CA ALA A 302 10.69 -16.91 5.56
C ALA A 302 12.12 -16.87 5.03
N VAL A 303 12.42 -17.79 4.11
CA VAL A 303 13.57 -17.72 3.20
C VAL A 303 13.01 -17.67 1.80
N ALA A 304 13.53 -16.78 0.97
CA ALA A 304 13.07 -16.62 -0.40
C ALA A 304 14.23 -16.29 -1.35
N SER A 305 14.07 -16.63 -2.63
CA SER A 305 15.03 -16.27 -3.68
C SER A 305 14.87 -14.82 -4.17
N SER A 306 13.78 -14.16 -3.81
CA SER A 306 13.51 -12.75 -4.12
C SER A 306 12.57 -12.14 -3.08
N PRO A 307 12.51 -10.79 -2.96
CA PRO A 307 11.58 -10.14 -2.03
C PRO A 307 10.10 -10.43 -2.33
N GLU A 308 9.75 -10.61 -3.60
CA GLU A 308 8.38 -10.88 -4.04
C GLU A 308 7.91 -12.31 -3.68
N ALA A 309 8.84 -13.26 -3.50
CA ALA A 309 8.56 -14.65 -3.20
C ALA A 309 8.45 -14.96 -1.70
N VAL A 310 8.41 -13.92 -0.86
CA VAL A 310 8.42 -14.08 0.59
C VAL A 310 7.04 -14.50 1.09
N GLU A 311 6.94 -15.73 1.58
CA GLU A 311 5.74 -16.30 2.18
C GLU A 311 6.02 -16.67 3.65
N PRO A 312 5.76 -15.77 4.62
CA PRO A 312 6.08 -16.01 6.02
C PRO A 312 5.31 -17.19 6.63
N ALA A 313 6.05 -18.16 7.17
CA ALA A 313 5.50 -19.26 7.94
C ALA A 313 5.53 -18.94 9.44
N GLN A 314 4.53 -19.43 10.18
CA GLN A 314 4.48 -19.25 11.64
C GLN A 314 5.66 -19.96 12.32
N LEU A 315 6.38 -19.24 13.17
CA LEU A 315 7.51 -19.75 13.96
C LEU A 315 7.03 -20.14 15.37
N LYS A 316 6.82 -21.44 15.60
CA LYS A 316 6.32 -21.94 16.90
C LYS A 316 7.43 -22.25 17.92
N LYS A 317 8.66 -22.47 17.44
CA LYS A 317 9.83 -22.81 18.27
C LYS A 317 11.10 -22.36 17.55
N ALA A 318 12.20 -22.30 18.30
CA ALA A 318 13.51 -22.03 17.71
C ALA A 318 13.80 -22.99 16.55
N THR A 319 14.26 -22.45 15.42
CA THR A 319 14.45 -23.20 14.17
C THR A 319 15.76 -22.81 13.52
N ASN A 320 16.55 -23.80 13.10
CA ASN A 320 17.75 -23.56 12.29
C ASN A 320 17.36 -23.40 10.82
N VAL A 321 17.84 -22.32 10.21
CA VAL A 321 17.57 -21.93 8.83
C VAL A 321 18.91 -21.78 8.13
N THR A 322 19.11 -22.51 7.03
CA THR A 322 20.31 -22.37 6.21
C THR A 322 19.99 -21.48 5.01
N VAL A 323 20.85 -20.51 4.77
CA VAL A 323 20.72 -19.54 3.69
C VAL A 323 21.99 -19.43 2.86
N SER A 324 21.81 -19.14 1.58
CA SER A 324 22.85 -19.01 0.56
C SER A 324 22.90 -17.58 0.00
N ASP A 325 24.04 -17.19 -0.57
CA ASP A 325 24.20 -15.86 -1.17
C ASP A 325 23.12 -15.59 -2.23
N GLY A 326 22.56 -14.38 -2.19
CA GLY A 326 21.46 -13.96 -3.06
C GLY A 326 20.06 -14.27 -2.54
N GLU A 327 19.92 -15.10 -1.50
CA GLU A 327 18.63 -15.31 -0.84
C GLU A 327 18.27 -14.16 0.10
N TYR A 328 17.01 -14.14 0.51
CA TYR A 328 16.44 -13.19 1.45
C TYR A 328 15.93 -13.95 2.67
N VAL A 329 16.26 -13.46 3.86
CA VAL A 329 15.72 -13.98 5.12
C VAL A 329 14.83 -12.90 5.73
N TYR A 330 13.58 -13.24 6.00
CA TYR A 330 12.62 -12.39 6.69
C TYR A 330 12.30 -13.00 8.05
N PHE A 331 12.22 -12.18 9.09
CA PHE A 331 11.63 -12.60 10.37
C PHE A 331 10.97 -11.44 11.11
N PHE A 332 9.92 -11.77 11.84
CA PHE A 332 9.11 -10.84 12.63
C PHE A 332 8.87 -11.41 14.02
N ARG A 333 8.91 -10.54 15.05
CA ARG A 333 8.70 -10.93 16.46
C ARG A 333 9.56 -12.13 16.86
N ALA A 334 10.83 -12.08 16.45
CA ALA A 334 11.81 -13.13 16.65
C ALA A 334 13.21 -12.51 16.67
N THR A 335 14.20 -13.24 17.17
CA THR A 335 15.62 -12.90 17.07
C THR A 335 16.32 -13.90 16.17
N MET A 336 17.42 -13.47 15.55
CA MET A 336 18.24 -14.34 14.70
C MET A 336 19.70 -14.33 15.17
N LYS A 337 20.33 -15.51 15.25
CA LYS A 337 21.73 -15.68 15.65
C LYS A 337 22.44 -16.65 14.72
N TYR A 338 23.66 -16.30 14.30
CA TYR A 338 24.46 -17.18 13.43
C TYR A 338 24.95 -18.42 14.19
N CYS A 339 24.69 -19.61 13.63
CA CYS A 339 25.15 -20.88 14.18
C CYS A 339 26.62 -21.10 13.80
N LYS A 340 27.55 -21.00 14.75
CA LYS A 340 28.97 -21.32 14.52
C LYS A 340 29.22 -22.81 14.29
N ASN A 341 28.36 -23.69 14.84
CA ASN A 341 28.43 -25.13 14.67
C ASN A 341 27.03 -25.70 14.35
N PRO A 342 26.62 -25.77 13.08
CA PRO A 342 25.27 -26.22 12.71
C PRO A 342 25.00 -27.69 13.06
N ASN A 343 26.05 -28.49 13.30
CA ASN A 343 25.94 -29.91 13.63
C ASN A 343 25.71 -30.18 15.12
N SER A 344 25.77 -29.17 16.00
CA SER A 344 25.59 -29.35 17.45
C SER A 344 24.13 -29.26 17.92
N GLY A 345 23.16 -29.16 17.01
CA GLY A 345 21.75 -28.94 17.34
C GLY A 345 21.37 -27.45 17.42
N LEU A 346 20.19 -27.14 17.97
CA LEU A 346 19.80 -25.76 18.29
C LEU A 346 20.84 -25.15 19.23
N ASP A 347 21.14 -23.86 19.07
CA ASP A 347 22.02 -23.12 19.99
C ASP A 347 21.49 -23.31 21.43
N PRO A 348 22.28 -23.83 22.39
CA PRO A 348 21.82 -24.11 23.75
C PRO A 348 21.29 -22.87 24.49
N ASP A 349 21.58 -21.65 24.01
CA ASP A 349 21.02 -20.39 24.52
C ASP A 349 19.65 -20.02 23.94
N ALA A 350 19.06 -20.84 23.05
CA ALA A 350 17.74 -20.63 22.48
C ALA A 350 16.60 -21.07 23.43
N THR A 351 16.69 -20.70 24.71
CA THR A 351 15.59 -20.86 25.66
C THR A 351 14.54 -19.78 25.41
N LEU A 352 13.31 -20.22 25.13
CA LEU A 352 12.11 -19.37 25.15
C LEU A 352 12.07 -18.62 26.50
N PRO A 353 11.69 -17.32 26.52
CA PRO A 353 11.26 -16.71 27.77
C PRO A 353 10.09 -17.55 28.31
N GLN A 354 10.20 -18.03 29.55
CA GLN A 354 9.07 -18.71 30.21
C GLN A 354 7.95 -17.70 30.47
N GLU A 355 6.71 -18.16 30.32
CA GLU A 355 5.45 -17.39 30.42
C GLU A 355 5.33 -16.52 31.68
#